data_AF-A0A497CD81-F1
#
_entry.id   AF-A0A497CD81-F1
#
_cell.length_a   1.000
_cell.length_b   1.000
_cell.length_c   1.000
_cell.angle_alpha   90.00
_cell.angle_beta   90.00
_cell.angle_gamma   90.00
#
_symmetry.space_group_name_H-M   'P 1'
#
loop_
_entity.id
_entity.type
_entity.pdbx_description
1 polymer ?
#
loop_
_entity_poly.entity_id
_entity_poly.type
_entity_poly.pdbx_seq_one_letter_code
_entity_poly.pdbx_strand_id
1 'polypeptide(L)'
;MKDKTQLAKYLRYTARTILLIITALVFVFSLLSGSEEYGGGIKGILKNSPNALPWLLLFVFIYVAWKWELVGGAIVALTGVFTVFFFHSYRFPIVFFVISVPLIILGSFFIASWYLTREQPAT
;
A
#
# COMPACT_ATOMS: atom_id res chain seq x y z
N MET A 1 -27.51 4.08 -11.01
CA MET A 1 -27.21 2.71 -10.50
C MET A 1 -25.98 2.11 -11.18
N LYS A 2 -25.96 1.99 -12.52
CA LYS A 2 -24.81 1.48 -13.30
C LYS A 2 -23.49 2.22 -13.00
N ASP A 3 -23.57 3.54 -12.79
CA ASP A 3 -22.40 4.39 -12.53
C ASP A 3 -21.73 4.10 -11.19
N LYS A 4 -22.51 3.85 -10.12
CA LYS A 4 -21.97 3.49 -8.80
C LYS A 4 -21.19 2.17 -8.86
N THR A 5 -21.71 1.18 -9.59
CA THR A 5 -21.04 -0.12 -9.77
C THR A 5 -19.75 0.02 -10.58
N GLN A 6 -19.77 0.82 -11.64
CA GLN A 6 -18.58 1.09 -12.43
C GLN A 6 -17.53 1.84 -11.61
N LEU A 7 -17.93 2.88 -10.88
CA LEU A 7 -17.06 3.64 -9.99
C LEU A 7 -16.41 2.74 -8.93
N ALA A 8 -17.19 1.90 -8.25
CA ALA A 8 -16.66 0.95 -7.27
C ALA A 8 -15.60 0.03 -7.88
N LYS A 9 -15.84 -0.49 -9.09
CA LYS A 9 -14.86 -1.30 -9.83
C LYS A 9 -13.59 -0.50 -10.15
N TYR A 10 -13.72 0.70 -10.68
CA TYR A 10 -12.56 1.55 -11.00
C TYR A 10 -11.72 1.85 -9.76
N LEU A 11 -12.35 2.28 -8.65
CA LEU A 11 -11.66 2.54 -7.39
C LEU A 11 -10.90 1.30 -6.91
N ARG A 12 -11.55 0.14 -6.92
CA ARG A 12 -10.95 -1.14 -6.51
C ARG A 12 -9.75 -1.52 -7.36
N TYR A 13 -9.89 -1.55 -8.68
CA TYR A 13 -8.81 -1.98 -9.56
C TYR A 13 -7.65 -0.98 -9.58
N THR A 14 -7.94 0.31 -9.56
CA THR A 14 -6.92 1.36 -9.42
C THR A 14 -6.15 1.18 -8.10
N ALA A 15 -6.85 1.02 -6.97
CA ALA A 15 -6.21 0.79 -5.68
C ALA A 15 -5.32 -0.44 -5.67
N ARG A 16 -5.81 -1.59 -6.17
CA ARG A 16 -5.04 -2.84 -6.22
C ARG A 16 -3.77 -2.71 -7.06
N THR A 17 -3.90 -2.18 -8.28
CA THR A 17 -2.78 -2.10 -9.21
C THR A 17 -1.71 -1.13 -8.71
N ILE A 18 -2.12 0.08 -8.29
CA ILE A 18 -1.16 1.09 -7.83
C ILE A 18 -0.50 0.65 -6.52
N LEU A 19 -1.24 0.08 -5.56
CA LEU A 19 -0.65 -0.41 -4.30
C LEU A 19 0.35 -1.54 -4.53
N LEU A 20 0.06 -2.48 -5.45
CA LEU A 20 1.01 -3.53 -5.81
C LEU A 20 2.30 -2.95 -6.38
N ILE A 21 2.20 -1.98 -7.30
CA ILE A 21 3.36 -1.32 -7.89
C ILE A 21 4.18 -0.60 -6.82
N ILE A 22 3.54 0.23 -5.99
CA ILE A 22 4.22 0.95 -4.89
C ILE A 22 4.91 -0.05 -3.96
N THR A 23 4.20 -1.10 -3.53
CA THR A 23 4.74 -2.08 -2.60
C THR A 23 5.93 -2.83 -3.18
N ALA A 24 5.85 -3.24 -4.45
CA ALA A 24 6.97 -3.90 -5.13
C ALA A 24 8.18 -2.98 -5.25
N LEU A 25 7.98 -1.72 -5.67
CA LEU A 25 9.06 -0.74 -5.79
C LEU A 25 9.71 -0.45 -4.44
N VAL A 26 8.92 -0.27 -3.38
CA VAL A 26 9.44 0.02 -2.04
C VAL A 26 10.16 -1.19 -1.45
N PHE A 27 9.63 -2.40 -1.66
CA PHE A 27 10.28 -3.63 -1.23
C PHE A 27 11.65 -3.80 -1.90
N VAL A 28 11.71 -3.66 -3.23
CA VAL A 28 12.97 -3.74 -3.99
C VAL A 28 13.92 -2.62 -3.58
N PHE A 29 13.43 -1.38 -3.46
CA PHE A 29 14.25 -0.26 -3.00
C PHE A 29 14.83 -0.52 -1.61
N SER A 30 14.05 -1.05 -0.68
CA SER A 30 14.51 -1.34 0.69
C SER A 30 15.47 -2.51 0.74
N LEU A 31 15.33 -3.47 -0.19
CA LEU A 31 16.25 -4.60 -0.33
C LEU A 31 17.62 -4.17 -0.86
N LEU A 32 17.65 -3.21 -1.79
CA LEU A 32 18.87 -2.72 -2.43
C LEU A 32 19.54 -1.57 -1.67
N SER A 33 18.75 -0.68 -1.05
CA SER A 33 19.26 0.49 -0.33
C SER A 33 19.98 0.07 0.95
N GLY A 34 21.27 0.40 1.03
CA GLY A 34 22.16 -0.02 2.13
C GLY A 34 22.95 -1.32 1.87
N SER A 35 22.68 -2.04 0.78
CA SER A 35 23.41 -3.28 0.46
C SER A 35 24.92 -3.05 0.19
N GLU A 36 25.28 -1.88 -0.32
CA GLU A 36 26.67 -1.48 -0.56
C GLU A 36 27.48 -1.35 0.75
N GLU A 37 26.85 -0.94 1.85
CA GLU A 37 27.50 -0.86 3.18
C GLU A 37 27.93 -2.23 3.70
N TYR A 38 27.33 -3.30 3.16
CA TYR A 38 27.64 -4.69 3.50
C TYR A 38 28.61 -5.37 2.51
N GLY A 39 29.26 -4.58 1.63
CA GLY A 39 30.20 -5.06 0.62
C GLY A 39 29.57 -5.39 -0.73
N GLY A 40 28.31 -4.98 -0.95
CA GLY A 40 27.63 -5.08 -2.23
C GLY A 40 27.29 -6.50 -2.69
N GLY A 41 26.77 -6.60 -3.93
CA GLY A 41 26.39 -7.86 -4.57
C GLY A 41 25.33 -8.66 -3.80
N ILE A 42 25.25 -9.96 -4.08
CA ILE A 42 24.24 -10.86 -3.46
C ILE A 42 24.41 -10.92 -1.94
N LYS A 43 25.65 -10.94 -1.44
CA LYS A 43 25.94 -10.99 0.00
C LYS A 43 25.46 -9.72 0.71
N GLY A 44 25.66 -8.55 0.11
CA GLY A 44 25.16 -7.29 0.64
C GLY A 44 23.64 -7.24 0.67
N ILE A 45 22.99 -7.71 -0.40
CA ILE A 45 21.52 -7.82 -0.47
C ILE A 45 20.95 -8.72 0.63
N LEU A 46 21.53 -9.91 0.82
CA LEU A 46 21.08 -10.85 1.85
C LEU A 46 21.23 -10.27 3.26
N LYS A 47 22.35 -9.58 3.53
CA LYS A 47 22.57 -8.90 4.81
C LYS A 47 21.62 -7.73 5.04
N ASN A 48 21.25 -7.02 3.98
CA ASN A 48 20.32 -5.90 4.04
C ASN A 48 18.84 -6.33 4.02
N SER A 49 18.54 -7.60 3.73
CA SER A 49 17.17 -8.11 3.66
C SER A 49 16.27 -7.80 4.87
N PRO A 50 16.75 -7.68 6.13
CA PRO A 50 15.91 -7.24 7.24
C PRO A 50 15.25 -5.86 7.03
N ASN A 51 15.89 -4.95 6.26
CA ASN A 51 15.33 -3.65 5.91
C ASN A 51 14.11 -3.75 4.98
N ALA A 52 14.04 -4.82 4.19
CA ALA A 52 12.92 -5.07 3.27
C ALA A 52 11.73 -5.78 3.94
N LEU A 53 11.95 -6.49 5.07
CA LEU A 53 10.94 -7.32 5.73
C LEU A 53 9.66 -6.55 6.13
N PRO A 54 9.72 -5.33 6.69
CA PRO A 54 8.49 -4.61 7.03
C PRO A 54 7.57 -4.37 5.82
N TRP A 55 8.14 -4.26 4.62
CA TRP A 55 7.40 -4.02 3.39
C TRP A 55 6.70 -5.27 2.85
N LEU A 56 7.11 -6.48 3.29
CA LEU A 56 6.34 -7.69 3.02
C LEU A 56 4.95 -7.64 3.66
N LEU A 57 4.79 -6.92 4.77
CA LEU A 57 3.48 -6.74 5.40
C LEU A 57 2.50 -5.98 4.50
N LEU A 58 2.98 -5.04 3.66
CA LEU A 58 2.11 -4.37 2.71
C LEU A 58 1.51 -5.35 1.68
N PHE A 59 2.26 -6.36 1.22
CA PHE A 59 1.70 -7.40 0.36
C PHE A 59 0.59 -8.19 1.07
N VAL A 60 0.78 -8.51 2.36
CA VAL A 60 -0.24 -9.15 3.19
C VAL A 60 -1.49 -8.27 3.31
N PHE A 61 -1.32 -6.96 3.57
CA PHE A 61 -2.44 -6.04 3.69
C PHE A 61 -3.22 -5.87 2.37
N ILE A 62 -2.52 -5.85 1.23
CA ILE A 62 -3.14 -5.85 -0.10
C ILE A 62 -3.94 -7.15 -0.30
N TYR A 63 -3.38 -8.30 0.06
CA TYR A 63 -4.07 -9.58 -0.01
C TYR A 63 -5.35 -9.59 0.85
N VAL A 64 -5.26 -9.08 2.09
CA VAL A 64 -6.42 -8.88 2.97
C VAL A 64 -7.47 -7.99 2.29
N ALA A 65 -7.07 -6.86 1.68
CA ALA A 65 -7.97 -5.97 0.94
C ALA A 65 -8.64 -6.63 -0.28
N TRP A 66 -8.08 -7.71 -0.82
CA TRP A 66 -8.72 -8.45 -1.91
C TRP A 66 -9.87 -9.32 -1.44
N LYS A 67 -9.81 -9.82 -0.21
CA LYS A 67 -10.82 -10.69 0.41
C LYS A 67 -11.83 -9.90 1.25
N TRP A 68 -11.35 -8.95 2.02
CA TRP A 68 -12.12 -8.10 2.93
C TRP A 68 -11.80 -6.64 2.66
N GLU A 69 -12.46 -6.08 1.65
CA GLU A 69 -12.13 -4.78 1.08
C GLU A 69 -12.18 -3.64 2.12
N LEU A 70 -13.19 -3.61 2.99
CA LEU A 70 -13.28 -2.62 4.07
C LEU A 70 -12.13 -2.73 5.07
N VAL A 71 -11.87 -3.95 5.58
CA VAL A 71 -10.86 -4.21 6.61
C VAL A 71 -9.47 -3.94 6.06
N GLY A 72 -9.16 -4.48 4.88
CA GLY A 72 -7.87 -4.25 4.23
C GLY A 72 -7.67 -2.79 3.82
N GLY A 73 -8.72 -2.11 3.33
CA GLY A 73 -8.68 -0.68 3.05
C GLY A 73 -8.36 0.16 4.29
N ALA A 74 -8.99 -0.14 5.43
CA ALA A 74 -8.72 0.51 6.70
C ALA A 74 -7.28 0.26 7.17
N ILE A 75 -6.80 -0.99 7.11
CA ILE A 75 -5.41 -1.32 7.47
C ILE A 75 -4.40 -0.56 6.60
N VAL A 76 -4.62 -0.52 5.28
CA VAL A 76 -3.73 0.21 4.35
C VAL A 76 -3.75 1.71 4.64
N ALA A 77 -4.93 2.30 4.85
CA ALA A 77 -5.05 3.73 5.16
C ALA A 77 -4.37 4.07 6.50
N LEU A 78 -4.62 3.26 7.54
CA LEU A 78 -3.98 3.41 8.84
C LEU A 78 -2.47 3.20 8.78
N THR A 79 -1.98 2.34 7.89
CA THR A 79 -0.54 2.20 7.63
C THR A 79 0.04 3.49 7.08
N GLY A 80 -0.64 4.13 6.11
CA GLY A 80 -0.22 5.44 5.61
C GLY A 80 -0.26 6.54 6.68
N VAL A 81 -1.27 6.55 7.55
CA VAL A 81 -1.31 7.46 8.70
C VAL A 81 -0.17 7.18 9.67
N PHE A 82 0.08 5.91 9.98
CA PHE A 82 1.18 5.47 10.82
C PHE A 82 2.53 5.96 10.28
N THR A 83 2.78 5.89 8.97
CA THR A 83 4.04 6.39 8.41
C THR A 83 4.21 7.90 8.57
N VAL A 84 3.12 8.68 8.57
CA VAL A 84 3.18 10.13 8.85
C VAL A 84 3.66 10.40 10.26
N PHE A 85 3.08 9.74 11.26
CA PHE A 85 3.36 10.05 12.67
C PHE A 85 4.60 9.35 13.20
N PHE A 86 4.77 8.06 12.90
CA PHE A 86 5.88 7.27 13.45
C PHE A 86 7.21 7.65 12.78
N PHE A 87 7.25 7.68 11.45
CA PHE A 87 8.45 8.04 10.70
C PHE A 87 8.60 9.56 10.47
N HIS A 88 7.67 10.37 10.98
CA HIS A 88 7.64 11.81 10.74
C HIS A 88 7.75 12.16 9.25
N SER A 89 7.09 11.36 8.38
CA SER A 89 7.33 11.41 6.93
C SER A 89 7.04 12.78 6.33
N TYR A 90 6.19 13.59 6.96
CA TYR A 90 5.91 14.99 6.59
C TYR A 90 7.14 15.89 6.55
N ARG A 91 8.25 15.53 7.22
CA ARG A 91 9.55 16.22 7.14
C ARG A 91 10.33 15.87 5.88
N PHE A 92 9.96 14.80 5.19
CA PHE A 92 10.60 14.28 3.99
C PHE A 92 9.58 14.25 2.85
N PRO A 93 9.44 15.34 2.07
CA PRO A 93 8.36 15.49 1.09
C PRO A 93 8.20 14.30 0.14
N ILE A 94 9.30 13.71 -0.31
CA ILE A 94 9.26 12.52 -1.19
C ILE A 94 8.59 11.34 -0.48
N VAL A 95 8.98 11.00 0.74
CA VAL A 95 8.38 9.90 1.50
C VAL A 95 6.91 10.20 1.81
N PHE A 96 6.60 11.45 2.15
CA PHE A 96 5.23 11.87 2.42
C PHE A 96 4.32 11.69 1.20
N PHE A 97 4.70 12.24 0.04
CA PHE A 97 3.86 12.25 -1.16
C PHE A 97 3.92 10.96 -1.98
N VAL A 98 4.99 10.17 -1.89
CA VAL A 98 5.13 8.92 -2.67
C VAL A 98 4.68 7.70 -1.87
N ILE A 99 4.78 7.74 -0.54
CA ILE A 99 4.40 6.59 0.32
C ILE A 99 3.16 6.91 1.13
N SER A 100 3.23 7.93 2.00
CA SER A 100 2.20 8.11 3.04
C SER A 100 0.85 8.50 2.45
N VAL A 101 0.83 9.55 1.62
CA VAL A 101 -0.39 10.05 0.97
C VAL A 101 -1.02 9.00 0.04
N PRO A 102 -0.28 8.31 -0.84
CA PRO A 102 -0.84 7.25 -1.66
C PRO A 102 -1.43 6.09 -0.86
N LEU A 103 -0.79 5.64 0.22
CA LEU A 103 -1.38 4.59 1.08
C LEU A 103 -2.72 5.04 1.68
N ILE A 104 -2.82 6.29 2.16
CA ILE A 104 -4.06 6.85 2.70
C ILE A 104 -5.15 6.91 1.62
N ILE A 105 -4.83 7.45 0.44
CA ILE A 105 -5.79 7.61 -0.66
C ILE A 105 -6.27 6.25 -1.18
N LEU A 106 -5.34 5.33 -1.46
CA LEU A 106 -5.68 4.02 -2.03
C LEU A 106 -6.37 3.11 -1.01
N GLY A 107 -6.03 3.20 0.27
CA GLY A 107 -6.80 2.58 1.34
C GLY A 107 -8.23 3.12 1.40
N SER A 108 -8.39 4.45 1.26
CA SER A 108 -9.71 5.10 1.20
C SER A 108 -10.51 4.68 -0.03
N PHE A 109 -9.87 4.40 -1.17
CA PHE A 109 -10.54 3.88 -2.37
C PHE A 109 -11.17 2.52 -2.13
N PHE A 110 -10.51 1.62 -1.38
CA PHE A 110 -11.12 0.35 -0.98
C PHE A 110 -12.34 0.55 -0.08
N ILE A 111 -12.22 1.42 0.93
CA ILE A 111 -13.33 1.74 1.83
C ILE A 111 -14.53 2.29 1.04
N ALA A 112 -14.28 3.27 0.15
CA ALA A 112 -15.31 3.85 -0.70
C ALA A 112 -15.94 2.82 -1.65
N SER A 113 -15.13 1.97 -2.29
CA SER A 113 -15.63 0.90 -3.17
C SER A 113 -16.53 -0.09 -2.43
N TRP A 114 -16.21 -0.42 -1.18
CA TRP A 114 -17.03 -1.31 -0.36
C TRP A 114 -18.41 -0.71 -0.06
N TYR A 115 -18.48 0.57 0.36
CA TYR A 115 -19.75 1.25 0.59
C TYR A 115 -20.60 1.36 -0.69
N LEU A 116 -19.97 1.75 -1.81
CA LEU A 116 -20.65 1.86 -3.10
C LEU A 116 -21.20 0.52 -3.62
N THR A 117 -20.58 -0.60 -3.23
CA THR A 117 -21.05 -1.95 -3.55
C THR A 117 -22.19 -2.39 -2.63
N ARG A 118 -22.15 -2.04 -1.34
CA ARG A 118 -23.14 -2.44 -0.34
C ARG A 118 -24.48 -1.70 -0.47
N GLU A 119 -24.47 -0.47 -0.96
CA GLU A 119 -25.70 0.31 -1.24
C GLU A 119 -26.52 -0.23 -2.42
N GLN A 120 -26.07 -1.32 -3.06
CA GLN A 120 -26.78 -1.92 -4.19
C GLN A 120 -27.69 -3.04 -3.69
N PRO A 121 -29.01 -3.00 -3.98
CA PRO A 121 -29.88 -4.13 -3.68
C PRO A 121 -29.41 -5.36 -4.45
N ALA A 122 -29.39 -6.52 -3.78
CA ALA A 122 -29.12 -7.80 -4.43
C ALA A 122 -30.20 -8.03 -5.50
N THR A 123 -29.80 -8.01 -6.77
CA THR A 123 -30.64 -8.41 -7.90
C THR A 123 -30.68 -9.92 -8.03
#